data_AF-A0A9P8Y0D7-F1
#
_entry.id   AF-A0A9P8Y0D7-F1
#
_cell.length_a   1.000
_cell.length_b   1.000
_cell.length_c   1.000
_cell.angle_alpha   90.00
_cell.angle_beta   90.00
_cell.angle_gamma   90.00
#
_symmetry.space_group_name_H-M   'P 1'
#
loop_
_entity.id
_entity.type
_entity.pdbx_description
1 polymer ?
#
loop_
_entity_poly.entity_id
_entity_poly.type
_entity_poly.pdbx_seq_one_letter_code
_entity_poly.pdbx_strand_id
1 'polypeptide(L)'
;MSSPPPSLPSDAERRAARDAKPIPPPVPAYLAAAGEDNPSPLAVDRKLYDTIQAAPRVLVEDFLIPIRSGKAWKAPAGAIVRISTPEGAQVGDLNLWSAHNPRERFWASRTRQLHSTHVSVYDRLWSCLPYMRPLVTIIRDTLSWYGTDSTGGRVHDLLGTGCDPYIKAVLSEDGRARYDYHCKSNLARAVAGSGEFPGWTEADVHDVINIFQVTGLDSKGRYFMNPCPAVKGDCLEFLAEQDVLFALSTCPGGDLSQWGLGSDSDEVMLKCCRPLRVEVFRLEDEALLQRSGWKPAEVSRYRGRHGMTVPLGENQGEL
;
A
#
# COMPACT_ATOMS: atom_id res chain seq x y z
N MET A 1 52.01 19.52 6.05
CA MET A 1 51.79 18.26 5.31
C MET A 1 50.75 17.48 6.08
N SER A 2 49.58 17.21 5.49
CA SER A 2 48.56 16.39 6.16
C SER A 2 49.07 14.95 6.22
N SER A 3 49.07 14.34 7.40
CA SER A 3 49.35 12.92 7.54
C SER A 3 48.41 12.11 6.64
N PRO A 4 48.88 11.04 5.98
CA PRO A 4 48.01 10.18 5.22
C PRO A 4 46.94 9.58 6.13
N PRO A 5 45.71 9.38 5.62
CA PRO A 5 44.67 8.73 6.40
C PRO A 5 45.12 7.32 6.82
N PRO A 6 44.67 6.84 8.00
CA PRO A 6 45.04 5.52 8.49
C PRO A 6 44.61 4.44 7.50
N SER A 7 45.46 3.42 7.34
CA SER A 7 45.12 2.25 6.52
C SER A 7 43.95 1.50 7.14
N LEU A 8 42.92 1.25 6.32
CA LEU A 8 41.76 0.48 6.72
C LEU A 8 42.11 -1.03 6.78
N PRO A 9 41.50 -1.80 7.71
CA PRO A 9 41.58 -3.26 7.67
C PRO A 9 41.01 -3.80 6.37
N SER A 10 41.57 -4.90 5.90
CA SER A 10 41.11 -5.64 4.72
C SER A 10 39.69 -6.17 4.90
N ASP A 11 39.02 -6.45 3.78
CA ASP A 11 37.69 -7.06 3.79
C ASP A 11 37.67 -8.42 4.48
N ALA A 12 38.76 -9.18 4.43
CA ALA A 12 38.91 -10.44 5.12
C ALA A 12 38.92 -10.25 6.64
N GLU A 13 39.69 -9.29 7.14
CA GLU A 13 39.74 -8.94 8.56
C GLU A 13 38.38 -8.44 9.07
N ARG A 14 37.68 -7.64 8.26
CA ARG A 14 36.34 -7.13 8.59
C ARG A 14 35.29 -8.24 8.66
N ARG A 15 35.31 -9.20 7.73
CA ARG A 15 34.41 -10.36 7.75
C ARG A 15 34.70 -11.26 8.95
N ALA A 16 35.97 -11.56 9.22
CA ALA A 16 36.36 -12.34 10.39
C ALA A 16 35.92 -11.66 11.70
N ALA A 17 36.07 -10.33 11.80
CA ALA A 17 35.63 -9.58 12.98
C ALA A 17 34.11 -9.58 13.18
N ARG A 18 33.32 -9.53 12.08
CA ARG A 18 31.86 -9.69 12.12
C ARG A 18 31.50 -11.10 12.61
N ASP A 19 32.11 -12.13 12.03
CA ASP A 19 31.76 -13.52 12.30
C ASP A 19 32.20 -13.97 13.71
N ALA A 20 33.25 -13.35 14.26
CA ALA A 20 33.69 -13.54 15.64
C ALA A 20 32.73 -12.97 16.70
N LYS A 21 31.76 -12.12 16.28
CA LYS A 21 30.75 -11.52 17.16
C LYS A 21 29.37 -11.97 16.70
N PRO A 22 28.93 -13.19 17.06
CA PRO A 22 27.64 -13.72 16.61
C PRO A 22 26.51 -12.78 17.04
N ILE A 23 25.77 -12.29 16.04
CA ILE A 23 24.60 -11.44 16.25
C ILE A 23 23.44 -12.35 16.65
N PRO A 24 22.71 -12.05 17.74
CA PRO A 24 21.54 -12.83 18.12
C PRO A 24 20.48 -12.80 17.00
N PRO A 25 19.58 -13.80 16.93
CA PRO A 25 18.49 -13.79 15.97
C PRO A 25 17.73 -12.45 16.01
N PRO A 26 17.50 -11.81 14.86
CA PRO A 26 16.85 -10.51 14.81
C PRO A 26 15.39 -10.61 15.25
N VAL A 27 14.91 -9.59 15.95
CA VAL A 27 13.49 -9.40 16.30
C VAL A 27 12.93 -8.25 15.46
N PRO A 28 11.68 -8.32 14.99
CA PRO A 28 11.08 -7.21 14.25
C PRO A 28 11.12 -5.90 15.06
N ALA A 29 11.50 -4.80 14.40
CA ALA A 29 11.63 -3.49 15.04
C ALA A 29 10.28 -2.92 15.52
N TYR A 30 9.20 -3.33 14.87
CA TYR A 30 7.82 -2.96 15.21
C TYR A 30 7.00 -4.24 15.26
N LEU A 31 6.25 -4.43 16.35
CA LEU A 31 5.31 -5.53 16.50
C LEU A 31 3.95 -4.95 16.83
N ALA A 32 2.93 -5.33 16.06
CA ALA A 32 1.55 -5.01 16.37
C ALA A 32 1.02 -5.82 17.56
N ALA A 33 1.59 -6.99 17.85
CA ALA A 33 1.28 -7.76 19.05
C ALA A 33 2.32 -7.44 20.14
N ALA A 34 1.99 -6.50 21.01
CA ALA A 34 2.61 -6.45 22.34
C ALA A 34 1.55 -6.99 23.34
N GLY A 35 2.00 -7.72 24.36
CA GLY A 35 1.16 -8.59 25.20
C GLY A 35 -0.03 -7.89 25.87
N GLU A 36 -0.91 -8.67 26.52
CA GLU A 36 -2.15 -8.19 27.15
C GLU A 36 -1.93 -6.98 28.08
N ASP A 37 -0.76 -6.88 28.72
CA ASP A 37 -0.40 -5.81 29.65
C ASP A 37 0.13 -4.52 28.98
N ASN A 38 0.45 -4.54 27.68
CA ASN A 38 0.94 -3.36 26.94
C ASN A 38 0.61 -3.47 25.45
N PRO A 39 -0.64 -3.19 25.04
CA PRO A 39 -1.05 -3.32 23.63
C PRO A 39 -0.28 -2.33 22.75
N SER A 40 0.27 -2.83 21.64
CA SER A 40 0.96 -1.99 20.66
C SER A 40 -0.02 -0.96 20.09
N PRO A 41 0.37 0.31 19.91
CA PRO A 41 -0.47 1.30 19.23
C PRO A 41 -0.74 0.95 17.76
N LEU A 42 -0.03 -0.04 17.21
CA LEU A 42 -0.25 -0.56 15.87
C LEU A 42 -1.41 -1.55 15.81
N ALA A 43 -1.79 -2.17 16.94
CA ALA A 43 -2.93 -3.08 17.01
C ALA A 43 -4.25 -2.34 16.82
N VAL A 44 -5.21 -3.06 16.23
CA VAL A 44 -6.63 -2.70 16.26
C VAL A 44 -7.32 -3.46 17.40
N ASP A 45 -8.41 -2.91 17.90
CA ASP A 45 -9.36 -3.72 18.68
C ASP A 45 -10.05 -4.70 17.73
N ARG A 46 -9.56 -5.94 17.65
CA ARG A 46 -10.06 -6.93 16.70
C ARG A 46 -11.56 -7.17 16.84
N LYS A 47 -12.06 -7.23 18.09
CA LYS A 47 -13.49 -7.45 18.35
C LYS A 47 -14.34 -6.31 17.81
N LEU A 48 -13.89 -5.07 17.97
CA LEU A 48 -14.55 -3.90 17.39
C LEU A 48 -14.59 -3.99 15.85
N TYR A 49 -13.46 -4.26 15.21
CA TYR A 49 -13.37 -4.29 13.74
C TYR A 49 -14.14 -5.48 13.15
N ASP A 50 -14.16 -6.63 13.82
CA ASP A 50 -15.00 -7.79 13.45
C ASP A 50 -16.49 -7.43 13.55
N THR A 51 -16.89 -6.70 14.60
CA THR A 51 -18.26 -6.22 14.77
C THR A 51 -18.66 -5.26 13.64
N ILE A 52 -17.77 -4.34 13.25
CA ILE A 52 -17.99 -3.41 12.14
C ILE A 52 -18.10 -4.18 10.81
N GLN A 53 -17.22 -5.16 10.57
CA GLN A 53 -17.21 -5.96 9.36
C GLN A 53 -18.51 -6.75 9.17
N ALA A 54 -19.02 -7.34 10.25
CA ALA A 54 -20.23 -8.17 10.23
C ALA A 54 -21.54 -7.37 10.27
N ALA A 55 -21.48 -6.06 10.54
CA ALA A 55 -22.67 -5.24 10.71
C ALA A 55 -23.49 -5.09 9.41
N PRO A 56 -24.83 -4.98 9.50
CA PRO A 56 -25.68 -4.64 8.37
C PRO A 56 -25.25 -3.32 7.72
N ARG A 57 -25.31 -3.29 6.39
CA ARG A 57 -24.77 -2.19 5.60
C ARG A 57 -25.60 -1.90 4.38
N VAL A 58 -25.63 -0.64 3.98
CA VAL A 58 -26.35 -0.12 2.82
C VAL A 58 -25.35 0.21 1.73
N LEU A 59 -25.57 -0.32 0.53
CA LEU A 59 -24.78 -0.03 -0.66
C LEU A 59 -24.99 1.43 -1.08
N VAL A 60 -23.90 2.16 -1.29
CA VAL A 60 -23.88 3.57 -1.67
C VAL A 60 -23.41 3.74 -3.11
N GLU A 61 -22.32 3.07 -3.47
CA GLU A 61 -21.78 3.05 -4.83
C GLU A 61 -21.44 1.63 -5.26
N ASP A 62 -21.62 1.34 -6.54
CA ASP A 62 -21.28 0.07 -7.17
C ASP A 62 -20.87 0.30 -8.61
N PHE A 63 -19.64 -0.10 -8.95
CA PHE A 63 -19.15 0.01 -10.31
C PHE A 63 -18.05 -0.99 -10.64
N LEU A 64 -17.90 -1.27 -11.93
CA LEU A 64 -16.75 -1.98 -12.48
C LEU A 64 -15.69 -0.97 -12.92
N ILE A 65 -14.43 -1.30 -12.66
CA ILE A 65 -13.27 -0.70 -13.33
C ILE A 65 -12.93 -1.63 -14.50
N PRO A 66 -13.05 -1.16 -15.76
CA PRO A 66 -12.70 -1.95 -16.95
C PRO A 66 -11.24 -2.41 -16.90
N ILE A 67 -10.90 -3.44 -17.66
CA ILE A 67 -9.51 -3.88 -17.82
C ILE A 67 -8.61 -2.72 -18.29
N ARG A 68 -7.35 -2.72 -17.84
CA ARG A 68 -6.32 -1.76 -18.30
C ARG A 68 -6.74 -0.30 -18.11
N SER A 69 -7.46 -0.02 -17.03
CA SER A 69 -8.01 1.30 -16.76
C SER A 69 -7.84 1.65 -15.28
N GLY A 70 -8.28 2.84 -14.90
CA GLY A 70 -8.30 3.30 -13.53
C GLY A 70 -9.49 4.19 -13.24
N LYS A 71 -9.94 4.18 -11.99
CA LYS A 71 -11.00 5.07 -11.50
C LYS A 71 -10.69 5.53 -10.08
N ALA A 72 -11.04 6.78 -9.78
CA ALA A 72 -10.96 7.36 -8.44
C ALA A 72 -12.37 7.58 -7.87
N TRP A 73 -12.51 7.47 -6.55
CA TRP A 73 -13.77 7.66 -5.82
C TRP A 73 -13.50 7.98 -4.34
N LYS A 74 -14.45 8.61 -3.67
CA LYS A 74 -14.34 8.91 -2.22
C LYS A 74 -15.02 7.83 -1.39
N ALA A 75 -14.48 7.61 -0.20
CA ALA A 75 -15.16 6.89 0.88
C ALA A 75 -15.11 7.76 2.14
N PRO A 76 -16.27 8.15 2.71
CA PRO A 76 -16.31 8.84 3.99
C PRO A 76 -15.73 7.99 5.13
N ALA A 77 -15.28 8.64 6.20
CA ALA A 77 -14.83 7.99 7.41
C ALA A 77 -15.91 7.03 7.95
N GLY A 78 -15.51 5.80 8.26
CA GLY A 78 -16.41 4.74 8.72
C GLY A 78 -17.12 3.98 7.60
N ALA A 79 -16.97 4.38 6.33
CA ALA A 79 -17.47 3.61 5.21
C ALA A 79 -16.65 2.32 5.01
N ILE A 80 -17.32 1.29 4.51
CA ILE A 80 -16.68 0.04 4.11
C ILE A 80 -16.52 0.03 2.59
N VAL A 81 -15.31 -0.17 2.10
CA VAL A 81 -15.01 -0.31 0.67
C VAL A 81 -14.66 -1.76 0.40
N ARG A 82 -15.41 -2.43 -0.48
CA ARG A 82 -15.09 -3.75 -1.00
C ARG A 82 -14.52 -3.63 -2.40
N ILE A 83 -13.39 -4.28 -2.65
CA ILE A 83 -12.86 -4.51 -3.99
C ILE A 83 -12.91 -6.02 -4.24
N SER A 84 -13.47 -6.44 -5.37
CA SER A 84 -13.68 -7.86 -5.69
C SER A 84 -13.35 -8.22 -7.13
N THR A 85 -13.23 -9.53 -7.37
CA THR A 85 -12.88 -10.15 -8.66
C THR A 85 -14.12 -10.79 -9.30
N PRO A 86 -15.02 -10.02 -9.95
CA PRO A 86 -16.32 -10.53 -10.41
C PRO A 86 -16.24 -11.60 -11.51
N GLU A 87 -15.13 -11.66 -12.24
CA GLU A 87 -14.91 -12.57 -13.37
C GLU A 87 -13.74 -13.54 -13.14
N GLY A 88 -13.09 -13.49 -11.97
CA GLY A 88 -11.90 -14.27 -11.62
C GLY A 88 -10.64 -13.41 -11.48
N ALA A 89 -9.48 -14.07 -11.43
CA ALA A 89 -8.19 -13.47 -11.09
C ALA A 89 -7.87 -12.18 -11.87
N GLN A 90 -7.57 -11.11 -11.14
CA GLN A 90 -7.06 -9.85 -11.64
C GLN A 90 -6.35 -9.14 -10.49
N VAL A 91 -5.12 -8.69 -10.70
CA VAL A 91 -4.42 -7.86 -9.71
C VAL A 91 -4.79 -6.39 -9.86
N GLY A 92 -4.75 -5.65 -8.76
CA GLY A 92 -5.10 -4.24 -8.73
C GLY A 92 -4.02 -3.39 -8.07
N ASP A 93 -3.74 -2.23 -8.65
CA ASP A 93 -2.80 -1.26 -8.09
C ASP A 93 -3.61 -0.14 -7.44
N LEU A 94 -3.56 -0.06 -6.11
CA LEU A 94 -4.36 0.89 -5.34
C LEU A 94 -3.51 2.04 -4.78
N ASN A 95 -4.00 3.26 -4.94
CA ASN A 95 -3.51 4.45 -4.26
C ASN A 95 -4.61 5.05 -3.38
N LEU A 96 -4.19 5.75 -2.32
CA LEU A 96 -5.06 6.29 -1.29
C LEU A 96 -4.52 7.65 -0.85
N TRP A 97 -5.41 8.63 -0.75
CA TRP A 97 -5.14 9.97 -0.22
C TRP A 97 -6.16 10.32 0.85
N SER A 98 -5.82 11.25 1.72
CA SER A 98 -6.86 11.95 2.47
C SER A 98 -7.75 12.70 1.48
N ALA A 99 -9.07 12.55 1.60
CA ALA A 99 -10.02 13.22 0.72
C ALA A 99 -9.99 14.76 0.84
N HIS A 100 -9.36 15.28 1.91
CA HIS A 100 -9.26 16.71 2.20
C HIS A 100 -7.87 17.29 1.98
N ASN A 101 -6.88 16.45 1.68
CA ASN A 101 -5.49 16.90 1.56
C ASN A 101 -4.70 15.98 0.63
N PRO A 102 -4.38 16.42 -0.60
CA PRO A 102 -3.70 15.59 -1.59
C PRO A 102 -2.23 15.31 -1.23
N ARG A 103 -1.66 16.04 -0.27
CA ARG A 103 -0.30 15.78 0.22
C ARG A 103 -0.27 14.63 1.21
N GLU A 104 -1.38 14.35 1.90
CA GLU A 104 -1.52 13.18 2.76
C GLU A 104 -1.92 11.98 1.91
N ARG A 105 -0.97 11.06 1.70
CA ARG A 105 -1.13 9.90 0.83
C ARG A 105 -0.50 8.66 1.44
N PHE A 106 -0.90 7.50 0.94
CA PHE A 106 -0.41 6.23 1.42
C PHE A 106 1.12 6.11 1.30
N TRP A 107 1.72 5.44 2.29
CA TRP A 107 3.16 5.25 2.39
C TRP A 107 3.51 3.76 2.54
N ALA A 108 3.74 3.12 1.39
CA ALA A 108 4.01 1.68 1.29
C ALA A 108 5.19 1.23 2.16
N SER A 109 6.33 1.93 2.09
CA SER A 109 7.54 1.53 2.82
C SER A 109 7.40 1.64 4.35
N ARG A 110 6.68 2.64 4.86
CA ARG A 110 6.38 2.74 6.30
C ARG A 110 5.37 1.69 6.73
N THR A 111 4.32 1.48 5.95
CA THR A 111 3.34 0.42 6.21
C THR A 111 4.03 -0.95 6.27
N ARG A 112 4.96 -1.21 5.35
CA ARG A 112 5.79 -2.41 5.34
C ARG A 112 6.66 -2.55 6.59
N GLN A 113 7.21 -1.45 7.07
CA GLN A 113 8.04 -1.44 8.27
C GLN A 113 7.22 -1.69 9.55
N LEU A 114 5.97 -1.21 9.60
CA LEU A 114 5.09 -1.35 10.77
C LEU A 114 4.40 -2.72 10.82
N HIS A 115 4.13 -3.33 9.66
CA HIS A 115 3.42 -4.60 9.54
C HIS A 115 4.30 -5.69 8.93
N SER A 116 4.40 -5.73 7.60
CA SER A 116 5.03 -6.82 6.84
C SER A 116 5.17 -6.43 5.36
N THR A 117 5.92 -7.21 4.58
CA THR A 117 6.01 -7.04 3.11
C THR A 117 4.67 -7.19 2.39
N HIS A 118 3.72 -7.84 3.04
CA HIS A 118 2.37 -8.12 2.59
C HIS A 118 1.41 -7.91 3.76
N VAL A 119 0.20 -7.44 3.46
CA VAL A 119 -0.80 -7.03 4.46
C VAL A 119 -2.09 -7.83 4.31
N SER A 120 -2.79 -8.04 5.42
CA SER A 120 -4.08 -8.73 5.45
C SER A 120 -4.97 -8.14 6.55
N VAL A 121 -6.02 -8.86 6.95
CA VAL A 121 -6.99 -8.44 7.97
C VAL A 121 -6.29 -7.88 9.21
N TYR A 122 -6.81 -6.76 9.70
CA TYR A 122 -6.34 -5.94 10.81
C TYR A 122 -5.13 -5.05 10.52
N ASP A 123 -4.43 -5.24 9.40
CA ASP A 123 -3.37 -4.33 9.02
C ASP A 123 -3.95 -2.98 8.55
N ARG A 124 -3.25 -1.92 8.95
CA ARG A 124 -3.58 -0.54 8.60
C ARG A 124 -2.69 -0.03 7.47
N LEU A 125 -3.25 0.67 6.50
CA LEU A 125 -2.48 1.38 5.48
C LEU A 125 -2.21 2.81 5.95
N TRP A 126 -0.95 3.15 6.16
CA TRP A 126 -0.56 4.40 6.83
C TRP A 126 -0.22 5.51 5.84
N SER A 127 -0.55 6.75 6.20
CA SER A 127 -0.19 7.94 5.43
C SER A 127 1.26 8.39 5.65
N CYS A 128 1.78 9.17 4.70
CA CYS A 128 3.13 9.72 4.72
C CYS A 128 3.34 10.78 5.81
N LEU A 129 4.59 11.21 6.00
CA LEU A 129 4.92 12.32 6.89
C LEU A 129 4.45 13.66 6.27
N PRO A 130 4.04 14.64 7.09
CA PRO A 130 4.03 14.66 8.56
C PRO A 130 2.78 14.05 9.20
N TYR A 131 1.86 13.48 8.41
CA TYR A 131 0.53 13.07 8.86
C TYR A 131 0.56 11.79 9.69
N MET A 132 1.22 10.73 9.19
CA MET A 132 1.48 9.47 9.88
C MET A 132 0.27 8.93 10.66
N ARG A 133 -0.84 8.71 9.96
CA ARG A 133 -2.07 8.11 10.52
C ARG A 133 -2.66 7.07 9.58
N PRO A 134 -3.52 6.16 10.07
CA PRO A 134 -4.24 5.24 9.20
C PRO A 134 -5.11 5.99 8.17
N LEU A 135 -5.05 5.55 6.91
CA LEU A 135 -6.03 5.91 5.88
C LEU A 135 -7.18 4.90 5.92
N VAL A 136 -6.84 3.62 5.92
CA VAL A 136 -7.79 2.52 5.94
C VAL A 136 -7.25 1.35 6.77
N THR A 137 -8.15 0.48 7.19
CA THR A 137 -7.82 -0.81 7.84
C THR A 137 -8.47 -1.94 7.07
N ILE A 138 -7.73 -3.01 6.78
CA ILE A 138 -8.30 -4.20 6.14
C ILE A 138 -9.16 -4.94 7.16
N ILE A 139 -10.44 -5.15 6.85
CA ILE A 139 -11.40 -5.82 7.73
C ILE A 139 -11.83 -7.18 7.21
N ARG A 140 -11.61 -7.47 5.93
CA ARG A 140 -11.84 -8.80 5.35
C ARG A 140 -10.87 -9.05 4.22
N ASP A 141 -10.34 -10.27 4.17
CA ASP A 141 -9.48 -10.77 3.10
C ASP A 141 -9.84 -12.24 2.84
N THR A 142 -10.44 -12.51 1.69
CA THR A 142 -10.81 -13.88 1.30
C THR A 142 -9.62 -14.71 0.85
N LEU A 143 -8.45 -14.10 0.61
CA LEU A 143 -7.20 -14.76 0.26
C LEU A 143 -6.24 -14.92 1.45
N SER A 144 -6.68 -14.57 2.66
CA SER A 144 -5.87 -14.70 3.88
C SER A 144 -5.37 -16.13 4.15
N TRP A 145 -6.05 -17.15 3.60
CA TRP A 145 -5.62 -18.54 3.64
C TRP A 145 -4.32 -18.81 2.86
N TYR A 146 -3.92 -17.96 1.91
CA TYR A 146 -2.76 -18.17 1.05
C TYR A 146 -1.46 -18.28 1.86
N GLY A 147 -1.35 -17.50 2.94
CA GLY A 147 -0.20 -17.52 3.83
C GLY A 147 1.10 -17.20 3.10
N THR A 148 2.06 -18.12 3.17
CA THR A 148 3.36 -18.05 2.47
C THR A 148 3.56 -19.32 1.66
N ASP A 149 3.80 -19.19 0.36
CA ASP A 149 4.04 -20.33 -0.52
C ASP A 149 5.48 -20.86 -0.44
N SER A 150 5.76 -21.97 -1.14
CA SER A 150 7.08 -22.62 -1.16
C SER A 150 8.23 -21.76 -1.73
N THR A 151 7.91 -20.68 -2.44
CA THR A 151 8.88 -19.71 -2.97
C THR A 151 9.05 -18.49 -2.07
N GLY A 152 8.32 -18.43 -0.94
CA GLY A 152 8.25 -17.27 -0.06
C GLY A 152 7.23 -16.22 -0.52
N GLY A 153 6.41 -16.55 -1.53
CA GLY A 153 5.40 -15.65 -2.08
C GLY A 153 4.19 -15.48 -1.16
N ARG A 154 3.61 -14.29 -1.15
CA ARG A 154 2.41 -13.94 -0.35
C ARG A 154 1.52 -12.97 -1.14
N VAL A 155 0.24 -12.83 -0.76
CA VAL A 155 -0.73 -11.93 -1.42
C VAL A 155 -0.75 -10.52 -0.84
N HIS A 156 -1.16 -9.51 -1.62
CA HIS A 156 -1.34 -8.12 -1.20
C HIS A 156 -0.02 -7.40 -0.82
N ASP A 157 0.85 -7.19 -1.81
CA ASP A 157 2.23 -6.75 -1.56
C ASP A 157 2.42 -5.23 -1.41
N LEU A 158 3.47 -4.91 -0.66
CA LEU A 158 4.05 -3.57 -0.44
C LEU A 158 5.52 -3.51 -0.91
N LEU A 159 5.93 -4.42 -1.80
CA LEU A 159 7.28 -4.53 -2.33
C LEU A 159 7.41 -3.77 -3.65
N GLY A 160 6.42 -3.91 -4.52
CA GLY A 160 6.37 -3.26 -5.83
C GLY A 160 5.99 -1.78 -5.78
N THR A 161 6.23 -1.09 -6.89
CA THR A 161 5.91 0.33 -7.08
C THR A 161 4.72 0.58 -8.01
N GLY A 162 4.19 -0.49 -8.61
CA GLY A 162 3.22 -0.47 -9.70
C GLY A 162 3.89 -0.37 -11.06
N CYS A 163 3.29 -0.99 -12.09
CA CYS A 163 3.87 -0.95 -13.43
C CYS A 163 3.76 0.45 -14.06
N ASP A 164 4.77 0.82 -14.84
CA ASP A 164 4.90 2.19 -15.37
C ASP A 164 5.52 2.21 -16.78
N PRO A 165 5.22 3.24 -17.58
CA PRO A 165 5.76 3.35 -18.94
C PRO A 165 7.26 3.66 -18.98
N TYR A 166 7.84 4.20 -17.91
CA TYR A 166 9.24 4.62 -17.88
C TYR A 166 10.18 3.43 -17.79
N ILE A 167 9.91 2.48 -16.89
CA ILE A 167 10.71 1.26 -16.80
C ILE A 167 10.58 0.41 -18.07
N LYS A 168 9.38 0.37 -18.68
CA LYS A 168 9.18 -0.29 -19.98
C LYS A 168 10.05 0.37 -21.06
N ALA A 169 10.12 1.70 -21.11
CA ALA A 169 10.97 2.41 -22.05
C ALA A 169 12.47 2.11 -21.81
N VAL A 170 12.93 2.14 -20.56
CA VAL A 170 14.32 1.81 -20.18
C VAL A 170 14.70 0.38 -20.56
N LEU A 171 13.77 -0.57 -20.43
CA LEU A 171 14.00 -1.99 -20.70
C LEU A 171 13.75 -2.40 -22.16
N SER A 172 13.18 -1.51 -22.99
CA SER A 172 12.98 -1.75 -24.42
C SER A 172 14.26 -1.46 -25.21
N GLU A 173 14.65 -2.38 -26.11
CA GLU A 173 15.92 -2.31 -26.85
C GLU A 173 16.11 -1.02 -27.67
N ASP A 174 15.02 -0.40 -28.14
CA ASP A 174 15.06 0.83 -28.94
C ASP A 174 14.58 2.08 -28.17
N GLY A 175 14.17 1.93 -26.91
CA GLY A 175 13.58 3.00 -26.09
C GLY A 175 12.24 3.53 -26.61
N ARG A 176 11.59 2.84 -27.56
CA ARG A 176 10.35 3.30 -28.23
C ARG A 176 9.13 2.48 -27.87
N ALA A 177 9.18 1.62 -26.86
CA ALA A 177 7.98 0.95 -26.38
C ALA A 177 6.95 1.99 -25.90
N ARG A 178 5.89 2.19 -26.69
CA ARG A 178 4.80 3.12 -26.44
C ARG A 178 3.59 2.36 -25.95
N TYR A 179 3.43 2.28 -24.63
CA TYR A 179 2.23 1.73 -24.00
C TYR A 179 1.83 2.59 -22.81
N ASP A 180 0.62 3.16 -22.86
CA ASP A 180 0.14 4.16 -21.90
C ASP A 180 -0.91 3.63 -20.93
N TYR A 181 -1.16 2.32 -20.89
CA TYR A 181 -2.17 1.69 -20.03
C TYR A 181 -1.55 0.90 -18.86
N HIS A 182 -0.31 1.24 -18.51
CA HIS A 182 0.31 0.85 -17.25
C HIS A 182 -0.46 1.42 -16.05
N CYS A 183 -0.34 0.78 -14.89
CA CYS A 183 -1.01 1.17 -13.65
C CYS A 183 -0.72 2.62 -13.27
N LYS A 184 0.54 3.07 -13.38
CA LYS A 184 0.92 4.46 -13.11
C LYS A 184 0.13 5.45 -13.96
N SER A 185 0.03 5.19 -15.27
CA SER A 185 -0.70 6.02 -16.23
C SER A 185 -2.21 5.97 -16.01
N ASN A 186 -2.75 4.79 -15.69
CA ASN A 186 -4.17 4.60 -15.36
C ASN A 186 -4.55 5.39 -14.11
N LEU A 187 -3.73 5.30 -13.05
CA LEU A 187 -3.93 6.07 -11.81
C LEU A 187 -3.83 7.56 -12.08
N ALA A 188 -2.80 8.03 -12.81
CA ALA A 188 -2.62 9.44 -13.15
C ALA A 188 -3.86 10.01 -13.88
N ARG A 189 -4.43 9.28 -14.84
CA ARG A 189 -5.66 9.68 -15.53
C ARG A 189 -6.88 9.63 -14.61
N ALA A 190 -7.01 8.58 -13.79
CA ALA A 190 -8.13 8.42 -12.87
C ALA A 190 -8.21 9.58 -11.88
N VAL A 191 -7.05 9.99 -11.35
CA VAL A 191 -6.97 11.04 -10.36
C VAL A 191 -7.11 12.43 -10.98
N ALA A 192 -6.44 12.72 -12.11
CA ALA A 192 -6.58 13.99 -12.80
C ALA A 192 -8.01 14.19 -13.35
N GLY A 193 -8.65 13.11 -13.81
CA GLY A 193 -10.00 13.12 -14.35
C GLY A 193 -11.12 13.16 -13.31
N SER A 194 -10.82 12.94 -12.02
CA SER A 194 -11.85 12.95 -10.95
C SER A 194 -12.37 14.36 -10.63
N GLY A 195 -11.56 15.39 -10.91
CA GLY A 195 -11.86 16.78 -10.56
C GLY A 195 -11.74 17.10 -9.06
N GLU A 196 -11.30 16.14 -8.23
CA GLU A 196 -11.29 16.29 -6.77
C GLU A 196 -10.22 17.25 -6.26
N PHE A 197 -9.07 17.29 -6.94
CA PHE A 197 -7.98 18.18 -6.61
C PHE A 197 -7.47 18.89 -7.87
N PRO A 198 -7.69 20.21 -7.98
CA PRO A 198 -7.14 21.00 -9.08
C PRO A 198 -5.61 20.90 -9.14
N GLY A 199 -5.07 20.78 -10.36
CA GLY A 199 -3.63 20.79 -10.59
C GLY A 199 -2.90 19.47 -10.32
N TRP A 200 -3.63 18.38 -10.14
CA TRP A 200 -3.05 17.04 -10.01
C TRP A 200 -2.28 16.60 -11.25
N THR A 201 -1.15 15.96 -10.99
CA THR A 201 -0.21 15.45 -12.00
C THR A 201 0.18 14.02 -11.70
N GLU A 202 0.94 13.38 -12.59
CA GLU A 202 1.49 12.04 -12.33
C GLU A 202 2.37 11.95 -11.08
N ALA A 203 2.92 13.07 -10.59
CA ALA A 203 3.75 13.14 -9.40
C ALA A 203 2.95 12.94 -8.10
N ASP A 204 1.64 13.08 -8.15
CA ASP A 204 0.74 12.86 -7.01
C ASP A 204 0.41 11.37 -6.82
N VAL A 205 0.57 10.56 -7.88
CA VAL A 205 0.52 9.10 -7.83
C VAL A 205 1.78 8.60 -7.11
N HIS A 206 1.62 7.62 -6.24
CA HIS A 206 2.67 7.09 -5.37
C HIS A 206 2.76 5.56 -5.47
N ASP A 207 3.76 4.97 -4.79
CA ASP A 207 3.87 3.51 -4.69
C ASP A 207 2.55 2.92 -4.19
N VAL A 208 2.13 1.84 -4.83
CA VAL A 208 0.81 1.23 -4.67
C VAL A 208 0.80 0.22 -3.52
N ILE A 209 -0.39 -0.19 -3.11
CA ILE A 209 -0.60 -1.54 -2.59
C ILE A 209 -1.08 -2.40 -3.77
N ASN A 210 -0.38 -3.50 -4.03
CA ASN A 210 -0.71 -4.43 -5.11
C ASN A 210 -1.69 -5.48 -4.59
N ILE A 211 -2.99 -5.21 -4.68
CA ILE A 211 -4.03 -6.12 -4.17
C ILE A 211 -4.20 -7.34 -5.09
N PHE A 212 -4.44 -8.51 -4.47
CA PHE A 212 -4.55 -9.84 -5.09
C PHE A 212 -3.26 -10.38 -5.75
N GLN A 213 -2.22 -9.55 -5.89
CA GLN A 213 -0.94 -9.93 -6.45
C GLN A 213 -0.14 -10.80 -5.49
N VAL A 214 0.52 -11.85 -6.02
CA VAL A 214 1.47 -12.68 -5.25
C VAL A 214 2.89 -12.26 -5.58
N THR A 215 3.68 -11.91 -4.56
CA THR A 215 5.10 -11.56 -4.73
C THR A 215 5.98 -12.07 -3.61
N GLY A 216 7.27 -12.02 -3.83
CA GLY A 216 8.27 -12.23 -2.79
C GLY A 216 9.65 -11.77 -3.21
N LEU A 217 10.64 -12.13 -2.39
CA LEU A 217 12.05 -11.94 -2.69
C LEU A 217 12.72 -13.31 -2.75
N ASP A 218 13.51 -13.55 -3.80
CA ASP A 218 14.28 -14.79 -3.91
C ASP A 218 15.44 -14.84 -2.90
N SER A 219 16.21 -15.94 -2.91
CA SER A 219 17.37 -16.12 -2.01
C SER A 219 18.48 -15.07 -2.17
N LYS A 220 18.46 -14.28 -3.25
CA LYS A 220 19.36 -13.16 -3.49
C LYS A 220 18.72 -11.80 -3.16
N GLY A 221 17.48 -11.78 -2.67
CA GLY A 221 16.73 -10.57 -2.36
C GLY A 221 16.11 -9.88 -3.58
N ARG A 222 15.92 -10.59 -4.71
CA ARG A 222 15.35 -10.04 -5.94
C ARG A 222 13.85 -10.27 -5.99
N TYR A 223 13.12 -9.27 -6.46
CA TYR A 223 11.67 -9.29 -6.59
C TYR A 223 11.18 -10.31 -7.64
N PHE A 224 10.14 -11.07 -7.29
CA PHE A 224 9.43 -11.95 -8.21
C PHE A 224 7.91 -11.81 -8.07
N MET A 225 7.18 -12.27 -9.08
CA MET A 225 5.72 -12.29 -9.12
C MET A 225 5.23 -13.69 -9.49
N ASN A 226 4.15 -14.13 -8.86
CA ASN A 226 3.45 -15.39 -9.14
C ASN A 226 2.00 -15.10 -9.58
N PRO A 227 1.33 -16.07 -10.24
CA PRO A 227 -0.07 -15.92 -10.63
C PRO A 227 -0.98 -15.62 -9.42
N CYS A 228 -1.91 -14.69 -9.62
CA CYS A 228 -2.95 -14.36 -8.65
C CYS A 228 -3.84 -15.60 -8.36
N PRO A 229 -4.05 -15.97 -7.08
CA PRO A 229 -4.81 -17.16 -6.71
C PRO A 229 -6.33 -16.91 -6.68
N ALA A 230 -6.76 -15.66 -6.93
CA ALA A 230 -8.16 -15.28 -6.78
C ALA A 230 -9.07 -16.01 -7.75
N VAL A 231 -10.22 -16.44 -7.24
CA VAL A 231 -11.33 -16.96 -8.03
C VAL A 231 -12.47 -15.95 -8.07
N LYS A 232 -13.47 -16.21 -8.92
CA LYS A 232 -14.63 -15.35 -9.04
C LYS A 232 -15.28 -15.11 -7.67
N GLY A 233 -15.36 -13.85 -7.26
CA GLY A 233 -15.99 -13.41 -6.02
C GLY A 233 -15.04 -13.20 -4.84
N ASP A 234 -13.75 -13.52 -4.98
CA ASP A 234 -12.76 -13.13 -3.97
C ASP A 234 -12.71 -11.61 -3.81
N CYS A 235 -12.49 -11.17 -2.57
CA CYS A 235 -12.55 -9.76 -2.22
C CYS A 235 -11.64 -9.37 -1.06
N LEU A 236 -11.29 -8.09 -1.06
CA LEU A 236 -10.66 -7.39 0.04
C LEU A 236 -11.59 -6.26 0.50
N GLU A 237 -11.85 -6.15 1.80
CA GLU A 237 -12.67 -5.08 2.37
C GLU A 237 -11.83 -4.19 3.30
N PHE A 238 -12.08 -2.89 3.20
CA PHE A 238 -11.42 -1.85 3.98
C PHE A 238 -12.45 -1.07 4.78
N LEU A 239 -12.15 -0.75 6.04
CA LEU A 239 -12.80 0.34 6.76
C LEU A 239 -12.01 1.64 6.50
N ALA A 240 -12.68 2.70 6.07
CA ALA A 240 -12.09 4.02 5.93
C ALA A 240 -11.88 4.66 7.31
N GLU A 241 -10.64 4.90 7.71
CA GLU A 241 -10.29 5.43 9.04
C GLU A 241 -10.44 6.96 9.10
N GLN A 242 -10.59 7.60 7.95
CA GLN A 242 -10.87 9.01 7.74
C GLN A 242 -11.62 9.13 6.40
N ASP A 243 -11.96 10.34 5.96
CA ASP A 243 -12.42 10.52 4.59
C ASP A 243 -11.24 10.27 3.64
N VAL A 244 -11.37 9.30 2.75
CA VAL A 244 -10.28 8.84 1.88
C VAL A 244 -10.70 8.97 0.42
N LEU A 245 -9.81 9.48 -0.41
CA LEU A 245 -9.88 9.36 -1.85
C LEU A 245 -9.12 8.10 -2.26
N PHE A 246 -9.83 7.16 -2.87
CA PHE A 246 -9.27 5.95 -3.46
C PHE A 246 -9.02 6.18 -4.95
N ALA A 247 -7.98 5.55 -5.49
CA ALA A 247 -7.88 5.30 -6.93
C ALA A 247 -7.29 3.91 -7.17
N LEU A 248 -7.96 3.12 -8.01
CA LEU A 248 -7.56 1.75 -8.33
C LEU A 248 -7.34 1.62 -9.83
N SER A 249 -6.25 0.97 -10.21
CA SER A 249 -6.02 0.49 -11.57
C SER A 249 -6.18 -1.02 -11.67
N THR A 250 -6.84 -1.48 -12.73
CA THR A 250 -6.81 -2.87 -13.17
C THR A 250 -5.53 -3.11 -13.97
N CYS A 251 -4.59 -3.84 -13.36
CA CYS A 251 -3.25 -4.00 -13.94
C CYS A 251 -3.30 -4.66 -15.33
N PRO A 252 -2.55 -4.14 -16.33
CA PRO A 252 -2.52 -4.72 -17.67
C PRO A 252 -1.84 -6.08 -17.75
N GLY A 253 -1.13 -6.49 -16.69
CA GLY A 253 -0.60 -7.84 -16.51
C GLY A 253 -1.65 -8.89 -16.13
N GLY A 254 -2.90 -8.48 -15.89
CA GLY A 254 -4.01 -9.39 -15.60
C GLY A 254 -3.85 -10.11 -14.25
N ASP A 255 -3.83 -11.43 -14.28
CA ASP A 255 -3.53 -12.29 -13.13
C ASP A 255 -2.03 -12.56 -12.95
N LEU A 256 -1.15 -12.00 -13.79
CA LEU A 256 0.30 -12.25 -13.80
C LEU A 256 0.68 -13.73 -14.03
N SER A 257 -0.14 -14.49 -14.76
CA SER A 257 0.25 -15.83 -15.22
C SER A 257 1.08 -15.84 -16.50
N GLN A 258 1.07 -14.74 -17.26
CA GLN A 258 1.71 -14.63 -18.58
C GLN A 258 2.49 -13.31 -18.75
N TRP A 259 3.13 -12.82 -17.69
CA TRP A 259 3.82 -11.54 -17.71
C TRP A 259 5.20 -11.60 -18.41
N GLY A 260 5.61 -10.50 -19.04
CA GLY A 260 6.90 -10.39 -19.71
C GLY A 260 7.15 -8.99 -20.29
N LEU A 261 8.42 -8.67 -20.55
CA LEU A 261 8.85 -7.34 -21.01
C LEU A 261 8.89 -7.17 -22.55
N GLY A 262 8.60 -8.22 -23.32
CA GLY A 262 8.61 -8.18 -24.80
C GLY A 262 7.42 -7.44 -25.44
N SER A 263 7.36 -7.39 -26.76
CA SER A 263 6.22 -6.88 -27.54
C SER A 263 5.06 -7.89 -27.57
N ASP A 264 5.38 -9.18 -27.69
CA ASP A 264 4.40 -10.26 -27.81
C ASP A 264 3.67 -10.53 -26.47
N SER A 265 4.21 -10.02 -25.36
CA SER A 265 3.58 -10.20 -24.05
C SER A 265 2.30 -9.39 -23.89
N ASP A 266 2.13 -8.25 -24.57
CA ASP A 266 0.96 -7.38 -24.36
C ASP A 266 -0.34 -8.00 -24.88
N GLU A 267 -0.29 -8.71 -26.02
CA GLU A 267 -1.43 -9.45 -26.57
C GLU A 267 -1.79 -10.68 -25.74
N VAL A 268 -0.77 -11.35 -25.19
CA VAL A 268 -0.95 -12.52 -24.33
C VAL A 268 -1.53 -12.11 -22.97
N MET A 269 -0.99 -11.05 -22.36
CA MET A 269 -1.47 -10.51 -21.08
C MET A 269 -2.92 -10.03 -21.17
N LEU A 270 -3.36 -9.49 -22.33
CA LEU A 270 -4.73 -9.03 -22.53
C LEU A 270 -5.77 -10.14 -22.27
N LYS A 271 -5.43 -11.39 -22.64
CA LYS A 271 -6.30 -12.56 -22.44
C LYS A 271 -6.50 -12.93 -20.97
N CYS A 272 -5.63 -12.41 -20.09
CA CYS A 272 -5.67 -12.66 -18.65
C CYS A 272 -6.21 -11.45 -17.87
N CYS A 273 -6.57 -10.35 -18.55
CA CYS A 273 -7.15 -9.18 -17.91
C CYS A 273 -8.65 -9.36 -17.67
N ARG A 274 -9.12 -8.99 -16.47
CA ARG A 274 -10.52 -9.02 -16.06
C ARG A 274 -10.86 -7.71 -15.32
N PRO A 275 -12.13 -7.26 -15.30
CA PRO A 275 -12.49 -6.08 -14.53
C PRO A 275 -12.40 -6.35 -13.02
N LEU A 276 -12.24 -5.28 -12.23
CA LEU A 276 -12.43 -5.32 -10.78
C LEU A 276 -13.72 -4.58 -10.42
N ARG A 277 -14.47 -5.08 -9.43
CA ARG A 277 -15.68 -4.42 -8.93
C ARG A 277 -15.38 -3.70 -7.63
N VAL A 278 -15.85 -2.48 -7.51
CA VAL A 278 -15.78 -1.66 -6.31
C VAL A 278 -17.19 -1.44 -5.79
N GLU A 279 -17.39 -1.69 -4.51
CA GLU A 279 -18.62 -1.39 -3.79
C GLU A 279 -18.29 -0.54 -2.56
N VAL A 280 -19.00 0.57 -2.37
CA VAL A 280 -18.87 1.42 -1.18
C VAL A 280 -20.15 1.27 -0.35
N PHE A 281 -19.99 0.99 0.94
CA PHE A 281 -21.09 0.79 1.87
C PHE A 281 -21.00 1.78 3.03
N ARG A 282 -22.17 2.23 3.49
CA ARG A 282 -22.32 2.81 4.83
C ARG A 282 -22.94 1.78 5.76
N LEU A 283 -22.65 1.86 7.05
CA LEU A 283 -23.35 1.06 8.05
C LEU A 283 -24.82 1.44 8.06
N GLU A 284 -25.71 0.45 8.18
CA GLU A 284 -27.15 0.71 8.28
C GLU A 284 -27.47 1.44 9.59
N ASP A 285 -26.77 1.07 10.67
CA ASP A 285 -26.82 1.77 11.94
C ASP A 285 -25.66 2.77 12.05
N GLU A 286 -25.98 4.04 11.78
CA GLU A 286 -25.02 5.15 11.76
C GLU A 286 -24.41 5.45 13.15
N ALA A 287 -25.05 5.00 14.23
CA ALA A 287 -24.54 5.20 15.59
C ALA A 287 -23.58 4.08 16.06
N LEU A 288 -23.39 3.00 15.27
CA LEU A 288 -22.54 1.85 15.65
C LEU A 288 -21.13 2.26 16.01
N LEU A 289 -20.50 3.07 15.16
CA LEU A 289 -19.11 3.45 15.36
C LEU A 289 -18.96 4.29 16.63
N GLN A 290 -19.84 5.27 16.82
CA GLN A 290 -19.80 6.15 17.99
C GLN A 290 -20.00 5.39 19.30
N ARG A 291 -21.03 4.54 19.39
CA ARG A 291 -21.31 3.79 20.64
C ARG A 291 -20.27 2.72 20.94
N SER A 292 -19.62 2.18 19.92
CA SER A 292 -18.52 1.22 20.08
C SER A 292 -17.17 1.90 20.33
N GLY A 293 -17.14 3.23 20.44
CA GLY A 293 -15.94 3.99 20.78
C GLY A 293 -14.97 4.21 19.62
N TRP A 294 -15.32 3.82 18.39
CA TRP A 294 -14.53 4.12 17.20
C TRP A 294 -14.56 5.63 16.92
N LYS A 295 -13.42 6.16 16.47
CA LYS A 295 -13.26 7.56 16.07
C LYS A 295 -12.37 7.64 14.84
N PRO A 296 -12.58 8.63 13.95
CA PRO A 296 -11.67 8.87 12.84
C PRO A 296 -10.22 9.06 13.29
N ALA A 297 -9.28 8.58 12.50
CA ALA A 297 -7.86 8.67 12.76
C ALA A 297 -7.36 10.13 12.80
N GLU A 298 -6.66 10.50 13.87
CA GLU A 298 -6.04 11.82 14.04
C GLU A 298 -4.62 11.85 13.46
N VAL A 299 -4.18 13.01 12.97
CA VAL A 299 -2.79 13.20 12.52
C VAL A 299 -1.82 13.04 13.70
N SER A 300 -0.58 12.66 13.40
CA SER A 300 0.49 12.54 14.37
C SER A 300 0.62 13.79 15.23
N ARG A 301 0.71 13.57 16.55
CA ARG A 301 0.85 14.65 17.54
C ARG A 301 2.27 15.22 17.64
N TYR A 302 3.20 14.74 16.81
CA TYR A 302 4.54 15.28 16.77
C TYR A 302 4.49 16.76 16.34
N ARG A 303 4.93 17.66 17.21
CA ARG A 303 4.83 19.12 17.02
C ARG A 303 5.72 19.66 15.88
N GLY A 304 6.49 18.81 15.22
CA GLY A 304 7.46 19.25 14.22
C GLY A 304 8.64 19.99 14.87
N ARG A 305 9.13 21.02 14.18
CA ARG A 305 10.28 21.87 14.56
C ARG A 305 11.63 21.16 14.62
N HIS A 306 11.69 19.84 14.69
CA HIS A 306 12.94 19.06 14.56
C HIS A 306 14.03 19.46 15.55
N GLY A 307 13.64 19.84 16.77
CA GLY A 307 14.57 20.34 17.78
C GLY A 307 15.18 21.71 17.46
N MET A 308 14.74 22.36 16.38
CA MET A 308 15.15 23.72 16.04
C MET A 308 14.47 24.71 16.99
N THR A 309 15.29 25.55 17.61
CA THR A 309 14.85 26.81 18.22
C THR A 309 14.76 27.87 17.11
N VAL A 310 13.67 28.64 17.10
CA VAL A 310 13.51 29.76 16.16
C VAL A 310 14.30 30.93 16.74
N PRO A 311 15.27 31.52 16.01
CA PRO A 311 15.94 32.73 16.49
C PRO A 311 14.91 33.88 16.56
N LEU A 312 14.74 34.48 17.74
CA LEU A 312 13.79 35.58 17.99
C LEU A 312 14.35 36.98 17.61
N GLY A 313 15.40 37.03 16.80
CA GLY A 313 16.19 38.25 16.53
C GLY A 313 17.34 38.43 17.53
N GLU A 314 18.24 39.41 17.28
CA GLU A 314 19.52 39.58 17.99
C GLU A 314 19.42 39.80 19.51
N ASN A 315 18.24 40.09 20.06
CA ASN A 315 18.08 40.55 21.45
C ASN A 315 16.98 39.83 22.26
N GLN A 316 16.67 38.56 22.01
CA GLN A 316 15.84 37.78 22.95
C GLN A 316 16.37 36.36 23.11
N GLY A 317 17.53 36.29 23.78
CA GLY A 317 17.96 35.11 24.50
C GLY A 317 17.70 35.32 25.99
N GLU A 318 16.57 34.81 26.47
CA GLU A 318 16.40 34.25 27.81
C GLU A 318 14.98 33.66 27.89
N LEU A 319 14.92 32.33 27.80
CA LEU A 319 14.00 31.43 28.50
C LEU A 319 14.54 30.00 28.36
#